data_AF-A0A4V1UP17-F1
#
_entry.id   AF-A0A4V1UP17-F1
#
_cell.length_a   1.000
_cell.length_b   1.000
_cell.length_c   1.000
_cell.angle_alpha   90.00
_cell.angle_beta   90.00
_cell.angle_gamma   90.00
#
_symmetry.space_group_name_H-M   'P 1'
#
loop_
_entity.id
_entity.type
_entity.pdbx_description
1 polymer ?
#
loop_
_entity_poly.entity_id
_entity_poly.type
_entity_poly.pdbx_seq_one_letter_code
_entity_poly.pdbx_strand_id
1 'polypeptide(L)'
;MFSRAVERAMGHSSRLDRDNAWPAIRAYLAKPDSERKYAALEAPFLKLGLLEQLHLAYGDRLYQELGRTVRARPDNPGGDPERRDFFVVETCRITGHDLRGFFDAWGLEYSPEANRRVSSMLLPAPPGDWSKLDQPLVKSRSSGG
;
A
#
# COMPACT_ATOMS: atom_id res chain seq x y z
N MET A 1 20.01 1.91 31.26
CA MET A 1 20.62 1.62 29.94
C MET A 1 19.50 1.36 28.93
N PHE A 2 18.97 2.40 28.27
CA PHE A 2 18.02 2.26 27.15
C PHE A 2 18.57 2.95 25.91
N SER A 3 19.79 2.56 25.54
CA SER A 3 20.52 3.07 24.39
C SER A 3 20.87 1.86 23.54
N ARG A 4 20.00 1.51 22.58
CA ARG A 4 20.33 0.65 21.42
C ARG A 4 19.20 0.32 20.43
N ALA A 5 17.93 0.52 20.77
CA ALA A 5 16.82 0.27 19.83
C ALA A 5 16.45 1.50 18.99
N VAL A 6 16.79 2.71 19.46
CA VAL A 6 16.36 3.97 18.83
C VAL A 6 17.28 4.38 17.65
N GLU A 7 18.53 3.92 17.61
CA GLU A 7 19.50 4.40 16.62
C GLU A 7 19.66 3.53 15.36
N ARG A 8 19.01 2.36 15.28
CA ARG A 8 19.07 1.51 14.06
C ARG A 8 17.91 1.73 13.08
N ALA A 9 16.95 2.61 13.40
CA ALA A 9 15.78 2.87 12.57
C ALA A 9 15.88 4.15 11.70
N MET A 10 16.98 4.90 11.78
CA MET A 10 17.20 6.11 10.98
C MET A 10 17.72 5.79 9.57
N GLY A 11 16.94 5.03 8.81
CA GLY A 11 17.15 4.80 7.38
C GLY A 11 15.98 5.29 6.52
N HIS A 12 14.75 5.22 7.04
CA HIS A 12 13.54 5.69 6.38
C HIS A 12 12.50 6.07 7.45
N SER A 13 12.70 7.19 8.17
CA SER A 13 11.61 7.73 8.99
C SER A 13 10.53 8.22 8.03
N SER A 14 9.52 7.37 7.80
CA SER A 14 8.37 7.74 7.00
C SER A 14 7.75 9.01 7.57
N ARG A 15 7.09 9.81 6.75
CA ARG A 15 6.30 10.95 7.26
C ARG A 15 5.30 10.45 8.31
N LEU A 16 4.79 9.23 8.16
CA LEU A 16 3.89 8.59 9.13
C LEU A 16 4.55 8.30 10.49
N ASP A 17 5.85 8.00 10.53
CA ASP A 17 6.59 7.84 11.81
C ASP A 17 6.80 9.19 12.49
N ARG A 18 7.17 10.20 11.70
CA ARG A 18 7.41 11.56 12.20
C ARG A 18 6.15 12.22 12.73
N ASP A 19 5.03 12.01 12.03
CA ASP A 19 3.72 12.55 12.38
C ASP A 19 2.94 11.63 13.33
N ASN A 20 3.54 10.53 13.82
CA ASN A 20 2.93 9.52 14.69
C ASN A 20 1.54 9.06 14.19
N ALA A 21 1.42 8.80 12.89
CA ALA A 21 0.18 8.44 12.22
C ALA A 21 -0.15 6.94 12.30
N TRP A 22 0.84 6.10 12.60
CA TRP A 22 0.66 4.63 12.71
C TRP A 22 -0.41 4.19 13.71
N PRO A 23 -0.51 4.74 14.93
CA PRO A 23 -1.60 4.43 15.85
C PRO A 23 -2.97 4.71 15.26
N ALA A 24 -3.13 5.82 14.51
CA ALA A 24 -4.39 6.18 13.87
C ALA A 24 -4.75 5.22 12.72
N ILE A 25 -3.76 4.81 11.93
CA ILE A 25 -3.93 3.80 10.86
C ILE A 25 -4.35 2.46 11.47
N ARG A 26 -3.67 2.00 12.53
CA ARG A 26 -4.04 0.76 13.23
C ARG A 26 -5.43 0.84 13.81
N ALA A 27 -5.80 1.97 14.42
CA ALA A 27 -7.14 2.19 14.94
C ALA A 27 -8.19 2.16 13.83
N TYR A 28 -7.90 2.72 12.66
CA TYR A 28 -8.77 2.66 11.49
C TYR A 28 -8.93 1.23 10.97
N LEU A 29 -7.84 0.49 10.83
CA LEU A 29 -7.87 -0.89 10.34
C LEU A 29 -8.49 -1.87 11.35
N ALA A 30 -8.51 -1.53 12.64
CA ALA A 30 -9.20 -2.29 13.68
C ALA A 30 -10.73 -2.07 13.69
N LYS A 31 -11.25 -1.09 12.94
CA LYS A 31 -12.70 -0.88 12.80
C LYS A 31 -13.36 -2.01 12.02
N PRO A 32 -14.67 -2.24 12.23
CA PRO A 32 -15.44 -3.18 11.41
C PRO A 32 -15.48 -2.73 9.95
N ASP A 33 -15.56 -3.69 9.03
CA ASP A 33 -15.55 -3.50 7.57
C ASP A 33 -16.57 -2.45 7.10
N SER A 34 -17.76 -2.43 7.72
CA SER A 34 -18.83 -1.48 7.40
C SER A 34 -18.47 0.00 7.66
N GLU A 35 -17.53 0.27 8.57
CA GLU A 35 -17.02 1.61 8.87
C GLU A 35 -15.75 1.97 8.09
N ARG A 36 -15.03 0.97 7.58
CA ARG A 36 -13.81 1.16 6.80
C ARG A 36 -14.20 1.52 5.37
N LYS A 37 -14.24 2.81 5.08
CA LYS A 37 -14.47 3.35 3.73
C LYS A 37 -13.32 4.23 3.31
N TYR A 38 -12.42 3.69 2.48
CA TYR A 38 -11.24 4.43 2.03
C TYR A 38 -11.62 5.69 1.24
N ALA A 39 -12.65 5.61 0.40
CA ALA A 39 -13.14 6.74 -0.39
C ALA A 39 -13.67 7.90 0.47
N ALA A 40 -14.22 7.59 1.66
CA ALA A 40 -14.75 8.58 2.60
C ALA A 40 -13.70 9.15 3.57
N LEU A 41 -12.43 8.74 3.44
CA LEU A 41 -11.35 9.26 4.27
C LEU A 41 -11.04 10.72 3.91
N GLU A 42 -11.39 11.64 4.79
CA GLU A 42 -10.99 13.06 4.71
C GLU A 42 -9.50 13.24 5.07
N ALA A 43 -8.99 12.38 5.96
CA ALA A 43 -7.63 12.44 6.48
C ALA A 43 -6.58 11.97 5.43
N PRO A 44 -5.73 12.86 4.90
CA PRO A 44 -4.75 12.49 3.87
C PRO A 44 -3.66 11.54 4.40
N PHE A 45 -3.34 11.60 5.69
CA PHE A 45 -2.38 10.69 6.32
C PHE A 45 -2.89 9.25 6.40
N LEU A 46 -4.20 9.03 6.57
CA LEU A 46 -4.77 7.68 6.54
C LEU A 46 -4.70 7.10 5.13
N LYS A 47 -4.97 7.92 4.10
CA LYS A 47 -4.78 7.53 2.69
C LYS A 47 -3.32 7.19 2.39
N LEU A 48 -2.38 7.96 2.95
CA LEU A 48 -0.96 7.69 2.83
C LEU A 48 -0.56 6.36 3.49
N GLY A 49 -1.25 5.95 4.57
CA GLY A 49 -1.01 4.66 5.25
C GLY A 49 -1.09 3.45 4.30
N LEU A 50 -2.08 3.42 3.42
CA LEU A 50 -2.23 2.35 2.42
C LEU A 50 -1.01 2.29 1.49
N LEU A 51 -0.57 3.45 1.00
CA LEU A 51 0.59 3.56 0.13
C LEU A 51 1.88 3.17 0.87
N GLU A 52 2.03 3.62 2.10
CA GLU A 52 3.20 3.30 2.90
C GLU A 52 3.32 1.80 3.15
N GLN A 53 2.23 1.10 3.46
CA GLN A 53 2.26 -0.36 3.64
C GLN A 53 2.73 -1.10 2.38
N LEU A 54 2.30 -0.65 1.21
CA LEU A 54 2.80 -1.18 -0.07
C LEU A 54 4.27 -0.84 -0.28
N HIS A 55 4.71 0.35 0.13
CA HIS A 55 6.12 0.75 0.08
C HIS A 55 6.98 -0.11 1.02
N LEU A 56 6.53 -0.38 2.24
CA LEU A 56 7.24 -1.23 3.20
C LEU A 56 7.32 -2.69 2.75
N ALA A 57 6.33 -3.18 2.00
CA ALA A 57 6.30 -4.54 1.46
C ALA A 57 7.14 -4.71 0.19
N TYR A 58 7.06 -3.77 -0.76
CA TYR A 58 7.63 -3.91 -2.11
C TYR A 58 8.71 -2.87 -2.47
N GLY A 59 8.88 -1.84 -1.66
CA GLY A 59 9.85 -0.75 -1.85
C GLY A 59 9.47 0.25 -2.94
N ASP A 60 10.43 1.12 -3.28
CA ASP A 60 10.27 2.16 -4.33
C ASP A 60 9.98 1.59 -5.72
N ARG A 61 10.40 0.35 -5.99
CA ARG A 61 10.26 -0.28 -7.31
C ARG A 61 8.79 -0.29 -7.75
N LEU A 62 7.87 -0.58 -6.84
CA LEU A 62 6.44 -0.56 -7.12
C LEU A 62 5.98 0.80 -7.67
N TYR A 63 6.36 1.89 -6.99
CA TYR A 63 5.98 3.25 -7.37
C TYR A 63 6.67 3.73 -8.64
N GLN A 64 7.92 3.33 -8.86
CA GLN A 64 8.64 3.63 -10.09
C GLN A 64 7.95 2.98 -11.30
N GLU A 65 7.57 1.71 -11.18
CA GLU A 65 6.87 0.97 -12.23
C GLU A 65 5.43 1.46 -12.45
N LEU A 66 4.70 1.77 -11.37
CA LEU A 66 3.39 2.42 -11.44
C LEU A 66 3.49 3.75 -12.19
N GLY A 67 4.43 4.62 -11.80
CA GLY A 67 4.64 5.91 -12.44
C GLY A 67 5.06 5.77 -13.91
N ARG A 68 5.86 4.77 -14.26
CA ARG A 68 6.19 4.45 -15.67
C ARG A 68 4.95 4.05 -16.44
N THR A 69 4.11 3.17 -15.89
CA THR A 69 2.89 2.70 -16.53
C THR A 69 1.90 3.84 -16.74
N VAL A 70 1.71 4.71 -15.74
CA VAL A 70 0.86 5.91 -15.86
C VAL A 70 1.37 6.85 -16.95
N ARG A 71 2.69 7.11 -17.03
CA ARG A 71 3.28 7.99 -18.05
C ARG A 71 3.26 7.41 -19.46
N ALA A 72 3.40 6.09 -19.58
CA ALA A 72 3.38 5.39 -20.86
C ALA A 72 1.96 5.28 -21.44
N ARG A 73 0.94 5.53 -20.63
CA ARG A 73 -0.45 5.46 -21.05
C ARG A 73 -0.84 6.75 -21.79
N PRO A 74 -1.29 6.67 -23.05
CA PRO A 74 -1.71 7.85 -23.81
C PRO A 74 -3.04 8.43 -23.32
N ASP A 75 -3.86 7.60 -22.70
CA ASP A 75 -5.16 7.90 -22.12
C ASP A 75 -5.04 8.14 -20.61
N ASN A 76 -5.36 9.37 -20.17
CA ASN A 76 -5.47 9.67 -18.76
C ASN A 76 -6.63 8.83 -18.19
N PRO A 77 -6.42 7.92 -17.22
CA PRO A 77 -7.52 7.21 -16.59
C PRO A 77 -8.49 8.26 -16.05
N GLY A 78 -9.73 8.22 -16.56
CA GLY A 78 -10.70 9.30 -16.48
C GLY A 78 -11.07 9.68 -15.05
N GLY A 79 -12.21 9.20 -14.58
CA GLY A 79 -12.72 9.53 -13.24
C GLY A 79 -11.93 8.84 -12.10
N ASP A 80 -12.16 9.30 -10.87
CA ASP A 80 -11.65 8.66 -9.65
C ASP A 80 -11.88 7.14 -9.55
N PRO A 81 -13.03 6.56 -9.96
CA PRO A 81 -13.21 5.10 -9.92
C PRO A 81 -12.28 4.35 -10.90
N GLU A 82 -12.08 4.85 -12.12
CA GLU A 82 -11.20 4.21 -13.11
C GLU A 82 -9.74 4.25 -12.68
N ARG A 83 -9.33 5.34 -12.01
CA ARG A 83 -7.99 5.46 -11.41
C ARG A 83 -7.76 4.44 -10.30
N ARG A 84 -8.77 4.22 -9.45
CA ARG A 84 -8.71 3.19 -8.39
C ARG A 84 -8.59 1.80 -8.97
N ASP A 85 -9.43 1.47 -9.96
CA ASP A 85 -9.40 0.18 -10.63
C ASP A 85 -8.05 -0.08 -11.30
N PHE A 86 -7.53 0.93 -12.01
CA PHE A 86 -6.20 0.87 -12.60
C PHE A 86 -5.12 0.65 -11.53
N PHE A 87 -5.17 1.39 -10.43
CA PHE A 87 -4.21 1.24 -9.33
C PHE A 87 -4.24 -0.18 -8.75
N VAL A 88 -5.42 -0.74 -8.47
CA VAL A 88 -5.57 -2.11 -7.94
C VAL A 88 -4.97 -3.15 -8.90
N VAL A 89 -5.34 -3.08 -10.18
CA VAL A 89 -4.89 -4.04 -11.20
C VAL A 89 -3.38 -3.95 -11.42
N GLU A 90 -2.85 -2.74 -11.59
CA GLU A 90 -1.41 -2.55 -11.84
C GLU A 90 -0.56 -2.91 -10.63
N THR A 91 -1.02 -2.60 -9.42
CA THR A 91 -0.29 -2.97 -8.20
C THR A 91 -0.21 -4.50 -8.10
N CYS A 92 -1.30 -5.23 -8.34
CA CYS A 92 -1.27 -6.70 -8.36
C CYS A 92 -0.32 -7.22 -9.45
N ARG A 93 -0.39 -6.64 -10.66
CA ARG A 93 0.44 -7.03 -11.81
C ARG A 93 1.94 -6.83 -11.55
N ILE A 94 2.32 -5.67 -11.01
CA ILE A 94 3.73 -5.30 -10.75
C ILE A 94 4.30 -6.11 -9.58
N THR A 95 3.50 -6.29 -8.53
CA THR A 95 3.93 -7.05 -7.35
C THR A 95 3.93 -8.55 -7.58
N GLY A 96 3.19 -9.03 -8.58
CA GLY A 96 2.99 -10.45 -8.86
C GLY A 96 2.18 -11.17 -7.78
N HIS A 97 1.44 -10.43 -6.94
CA HIS A 97 0.65 -10.97 -5.85
C HIS A 97 -0.79 -10.45 -5.91
N ASP A 98 -1.72 -11.26 -5.42
CA ASP A 98 -3.11 -10.88 -5.29
C ASP A 98 -3.35 -10.01 -4.04
N LEU A 99 -3.43 -8.70 -4.25
CA LEU A 99 -3.60 -7.70 -3.19
C LEU A 99 -5.07 -7.36 -2.90
N ARG A 100 -6.04 -8.07 -3.48
CA ARG A 100 -7.48 -7.80 -3.25
C ARG A 100 -7.83 -7.81 -1.77
N GLY A 101 -7.38 -8.83 -1.03
CA GLY A 101 -7.61 -8.92 0.41
C GLY A 101 -7.01 -7.76 1.21
N PHE A 102 -5.91 -7.17 0.73
CA PHE A 102 -5.34 -5.96 1.34
C PHE A 102 -6.23 -4.73 1.08
N PHE A 103 -6.71 -4.56 -0.14
CA PHE A 103 -7.63 -3.47 -0.48
C PHE A 103 -8.98 -3.59 0.23
N ASP A 104 -9.48 -4.82 0.37
CA ASP A 104 -10.70 -5.12 1.12
C ASP A 104 -10.54 -4.77 2.61
N ALA A 105 -9.38 -5.08 3.21
CA ALA A 105 -9.07 -4.69 4.59
C ALA A 105 -9.03 -3.16 4.78
N TRP A 106 -8.64 -2.41 3.76
CA TRP A 106 -8.68 -0.95 3.77
C TRP A 106 -10.05 -0.37 3.43
N GLY A 107 -11.02 -1.19 3.01
CA GLY A 107 -12.31 -0.71 2.52
C GLY A 107 -12.19 0.10 1.23
N LEU A 108 -11.18 -0.21 0.40
CA LEU A 108 -11.03 0.35 -0.93
C LEU A 108 -11.91 -0.44 -1.89
N GLU A 109 -13.10 0.07 -2.17
CA GLU A 109 -13.97 -0.49 -3.21
C GLU A 109 -13.30 -0.41 -4.60
N TYR A 110 -13.46 -1.44 -5.42
CA TYR A 110 -13.02 -1.47 -6.82
C TYR A 110 -14.10 -2.13 -7.65
N SER A 111 -14.11 -1.86 -8.95
CA SER A 111 -15.16 -2.40 -9.81
C SER A 111 -15.07 -3.93 -9.94
N PRO A 112 -16.20 -4.60 -10.25
CA PRO A 112 -16.19 -6.01 -10.58
C PRO A 112 -15.26 -6.34 -11.76
N GLU A 113 -15.00 -5.38 -12.65
CA GLU A 113 -14.08 -5.56 -13.76
C GLU A 113 -12.62 -5.65 -13.27
N ALA A 114 -12.19 -4.75 -12.38
CA ALA A 114 -10.88 -4.82 -11.76
C ALA A 114 -10.67 -6.15 -11.04
N ASN A 115 -11.70 -6.61 -10.31
CA ASN A 115 -11.68 -7.91 -9.64
C ASN A 115 -11.47 -9.08 -10.61
N ARG A 116 -12.20 -9.09 -11.73
CA ARG A 116 -12.04 -10.12 -12.77
C ARG A 116 -10.66 -10.08 -13.40
N ARG A 117 -10.11 -8.89 -13.68
CA ARG A 117 -8.76 -8.73 -14.23
C ARG A 117 -7.71 -9.33 -13.30
N VAL A 118 -7.73 -9.00 -12.02
CA VAL A 118 -6.79 -9.58 -11.05
C VAL A 118 -6.99 -11.09 -10.93
N SER A 119 -8.24 -11.56 -10.86
CA SER A 119 -8.55 -13.01 -10.81
C SER A 119 -8.01 -13.77 -12.02
N SER A 120 -8.07 -13.17 -13.21
CA SER A 120 -7.58 -13.79 -14.45
C SER A 120 -6.06 -13.92 -14.51
N MET A 121 -5.33 -13.16 -13.70
CA MET A 121 -3.87 -13.23 -13.62
C MET A 121 -3.38 -14.45 -12.79
N LEU A 122 -4.27 -15.12 -12.04
CA LEU A 122 -3.95 -16.30 -11.22
C LEU A 122 -2.73 -16.09 -10.31
N LEU A 123 -2.62 -14.89 -9.73
CA LEU A 123 -1.47 -14.52 -8.90
C LEU A 123 -1.55 -15.22 -7.52
N PRO A 124 -0.42 -15.61 -6.94
CA PRO A 124 -0.38 -16.12 -5.57
C PRO A 124 -0.80 -15.02 -4.58
N ALA A 125 -1.40 -15.44 -3.46
CA ALA A 125 -1.62 -14.54 -2.34
C ALA A 125 -0.27 -14.03 -1.79
N PRO A 126 -0.21 -12.80 -1.24
CA PRO A 126 0.98 -12.30 -0.59
C PRO A 126 1.42 -13.22 0.56
N PRO A 127 2.74 -13.33 0.82
CA PRO A 127 3.26 -14.21 1.88
C PRO A 127 2.87 -13.78 3.30
N GLY A 128 2.23 -12.62 3.47
CA GLY A 128 1.72 -12.14 4.74
C GLY A 128 0.61 -11.10 4.57
N ASP A 129 0.09 -10.65 5.70
CA ASP A 129 -0.94 -9.63 5.77
C ASP A 129 -0.31 -8.23 5.78
N TRP A 130 -0.26 -7.60 4.61
CA TRP A 130 0.32 -6.26 4.44
C TRP A 130 -0.46 -5.17 5.16
N SER A 131 -1.73 -5.41 5.53
CA SER A 131 -2.52 -4.43 6.30
C SER A 131 -2.02 -4.27 7.74
N LYS A 132 -1.23 -5.23 8.24
CA LYS A 132 -0.62 -5.17 9.57
C LYS A 132 0.81 -4.66 9.55
N LEU A 133 1.32 -4.30 8.37
CA LEU A 133 2.70 -3.90 8.23
C LEU A 133 2.90 -2.49 8.78
N ASP A 134 3.80 -2.36 9.75
CA ASP A 134 4.25 -1.08 10.33
C ASP A 134 5.77 -0.92 10.27
N GLN A 135 6.48 -1.91 9.69
CA GLN A 135 7.93 -1.93 9.54
C GLN A 135 8.32 -2.49 8.16
N PRO A 136 9.44 -2.05 7.57
CA PRO A 136 9.84 -2.49 6.23
C PRO A 136 10.26 -3.97 6.23
N LEU A 137 9.69 -4.75 5.30
CA LEU A 137 10.11 -6.14 5.08
C LEU A 137 11.37 -6.22 4.24
N VAL A 138 11.48 -5.30 3.27
CA VAL A 138 12.71 -5.11 2.51
C VAL A 138 13.65 -4.30 3.41
N LYS A 139 14.55 -4.98 4.11
CA LYS A 139 15.69 -4.29 4.74
C LYS A 139 16.45 -3.59 3.61
N SER A 140 16.50 -2.27 3.63
CA SER A 140 17.50 -1.55 2.84
C SER A 140 18.83 -2.18 3.21
N ARG A 141 19.49 -2.84 2.23
CA ARG A 141 20.78 -3.45 2.46
C ARG A 141 21.68 -2.34 2.98
N SER A 142 21.99 -2.35 4.28
CA SER A 142 23.15 -1.65 4.80
C SER A 142 24.34 -2.20 4.04
N SER A 143 24.84 -1.43 3.06
CA SER A 143 26.18 -1.69 2.55
C SER A 143 27.12 -1.35 3.69
N GLY A 144 27.56 -2.36 4.42
CA GLY A 144 28.75 -2.25 5.24
C GLY A 144 29.92 -1.97 4.32
N GLY A 145 30.54 -0.81 4.52
CA GLY A 145 31.87 -0.46 4.04
C GLY A 145 32.64 0.08 5.23
#